data_AF-A0A2Z6E2F4-F1
#
_entry.id   AF-A0A2Z6E2F4-F1
#
_cell.length_a   1.000
_cell.length_b   1.000
_cell.length_c   1.000
_cell.angle_alpha   90.00
_cell.angle_beta   90.00
_cell.angle_gamma   90.00
#
_symmetry.space_group_name_H-M   'P 1'
#
loop_
_entity.id
_entity.type
_entity.pdbx_description
1 polymer ?
#
loop_
_entity_poly.entity_id
_entity_poly.type
_entity_poly.pdbx_seq_one_letter_code
_entity_poly.pdbx_strand_id
1 'polypeptide(L)'
;MRKGYPSDIKREQFEVIRPLLESARRKTAPRKVELYEVFCAVLYLLRTGCQWRALPSDFPKWRTVHSYFAIWSEPREGGSLLEQALKKSGWRGPRETGAQRLQHALDRGRAEREEHGHGGLEGL
;
A
#
# COMPACT_ATOMS: atom_id res chain seq x y z
N MET A 1 17.76 17.09 -7.14
CA MET A 1 18.03 15.71 -7.57
C MET A 1 17.31 14.78 -6.60
N ARG A 2 16.47 13.86 -7.09
CA ARG A 2 15.80 12.87 -6.25
C ARG A 2 16.84 11.90 -5.69
N LYS A 3 16.76 11.60 -4.39
CA LYS A 3 17.56 10.53 -3.77
C LYS A 3 17.00 9.18 -4.22
N GLY A 4 17.86 8.31 -4.73
CA GLY A 4 17.48 6.93 -5.03
C GLY A 4 17.31 6.15 -3.74
N TYR A 5 16.18 5.49 -3.57
CA TYR A 5 15.92 4.61 -2.44
C TYR A 5 16.12 3.15 -2.86
N PRO A 6 16.56 2.27 -1.94
CA PRO A 6 16.70 0.83 -2.23
C PRO A 6 15.36 0.13 -2.51
N SER A 7 14.24 0.79 -2.21
CA SER A 7 12.89 0.35 -2.57
C SER A 7 12.49 0.69 -4.01
N ASP A 8 13.25 1.54 -4.69
CA ASP A 8 12.89 2.04 -6.01
C ASP A 8 13.12 0.97 -7.09
N ILE A 9 12.20 0.94 -8.05
CA ILE A 9 12.34 0.10 -9.25
C ILE A 9 12.90 0.91 -10.41
N LYS A 10 13.54 0.21 -11.35
CA LYS A 10 14.00 0.84 -12.60
C LYS A 10 12.82 1.44 -13.35
N ARG A 11 13.03 2.59 -14.00
CA ARG A 11 12.00 3.26 -14.79
C ARG A 11 11.45 2.34 -15.90
N GLU A 12 12.30 1.55 -16.53
CA GLU A 12 11.91 0.57 -17.55
C GLU A 12 10.91 -0.47 -17.01
N GLN A 13 11.16 -1.01 -15.81
CA GLN A 13 10.23 -1.94 -15.15
C GLN A 13 8.92 -1.23 -14.78
N PHE A 14 8.99 0.06 -14.44
CA PHE A 14 7.82 0.88 -14.18
C PHE A 14 6.96 1.09 -15.43
N GLU A 15 7.56 1.25 -16.61
CA GLU A 15 6.80 1.47 -17.85
C GLU A 15 5.90 0.29 -18.21
N VAL A 16 6.30 -0.95 -17.85
CA VAL A 16 5.48 -2.14 -18.04
C VAL A 16 4.21 -2.12 -17.17
N ILE A 17 4.29 -1.57 -15.95
CA ILE A 17 3.15 -1.51 -15.01
C ILE A 17 2.37 -0.20 -15.11
N ARG A 18 2.96 0.85 -15.67
CA ARG A 18 2.35 2.16 -15.86
C ARG A 18 0.94 2.10 -16.47
N PRO A 19 0.68 1.40 -17.59
CA PRO A 19 -0.65 1.38 -18.20
C PRO A 19 -1.71 0.75 -17.27
N LEU A 20 -1.31 -0.22 -16.44
CA LEU A 20 -2.17 -0.84 -15.44
C LEU A 20 -2.56 0.14 -14.32
N LEU A 21 -1.63 1.00 -13.89
CA LEU A 21 -1.90 2.02 -12.88
C LEU A 21 -2.65 3.24 -13.45
N GLU A 22 -2.53 3.47 -14.76
CA GLU A 22 -3.26 4.52 -15.46
C GLU A 22 -4.74 4.17 -15.67
N SER A 23 -5.07 2.89 -15.90
CA SER A 23 -6.45 2.43 -16.08
C SER A 23 -7.33 2.61 -14.84
N ALA A 24 -6.72 2.74 -13.67
CA ALA A 24 -7.40 2.88 -12.38
C ALA A 24 -8.24 4.17 -12.25
N ARG A 25 -7.89 5.24 -12.98
CA ARG A 25 -8.47 6.58 -12.74
C ARG A 25 -9.20 7.10 -13.98
N ARG A 26 -10.48 7.48 -13.82
CA ARG A 26 -11.22 8.27 -14.82
C ARG A 26 -10.51 9.61 -15.04
N LYS A 27 -10.24 9.97 -16.31
CA LYS A 27 -9.50 11.17 -16.74
C LYS A 27 -10.28 12.47 -16.48
N THR A 28 -10.55 12.80 -15.22
CA THR A 28 -11.32 14.02 -14.85
C THR A 28 -10.46 15.27 -14.66
N ALA A 29 -9.13 15.14 -14.57
CA ALA A 29 -8.22 16.28 -14.47
C ALA A 29 -6.80 15.92 -14.98
N PRO A 30 -6.07 16.86 -15.62
CA PRO A 30 -4.70 16.65 -16.05
C PRO A 30 -3.81 16.27 -14.86
N ARG A 31 -2.91 15.31 -15.09
CA ARG A 31 -2.10 14.71 -14.03
C ARG A 31 -0.95 15.65 -13.70
N LYS A 32 -1.03 16.31 -12.54
CA LYS A 32 0.07 17.16 -12.03
C LYS A 32 1.18 16.37 -11.32
N VAL A 33 1.00 15.07 -11.12
CA VAL A 33 1.88 14.23 -10.30
C VAL A 33 2.38 13.04 -11.10
N GLU A 34 3.71 12.87 -11.08
CA GLU A 34 4.39 11.76 -11.73
C GLU A 34 4.03 10.43 -11.06
N LEU A 35 3.47 9.52 -11.86
CA LEU A 35 3.02 8.21 -11.44
C LEU A 35 4.14 7.34 -10.86
N TYR A 36 5.33 7.46 -11.45
CA TYR A 36 6.53 6.77 -11.01
C TYR A 36 6.91 7.15 -9.58
N GLU A 37 6.84 8.44 -9.25
CA GLU A 37 7.16 8.97 -7.92
C GLU A 37 6.16 8.46 -6.87
N VAL A 38 4.88 8.43 -7.22
CA VAL A 38 3.83 7.88 -6.36
C VAL A 38 4.04 6.40 -6.11
N PHE A 39 4.34 5.62 -7.15
CA PHE A 39 4.56 4.19 -7.00
C PHE A 39 5.81 3.90 -6.16
N CYS A 40 6.91 4.62 -6.39
CA CYS A 40 8.11 4.49 -5.55
C CYS A 40 7.84 4.85 -4.08
N ALA A 41 7.04 5.88 -3.82
CA ALA A 41 6.62 6.23 -2.46
C ALA A 41 5.82 5.10 -1.79
N VAL A 42 4.94 4.43 -2.53
CA VAL A 42 4.21 3.25 -2.06
C VAL A 42 5.18 2.10 -1.77
N LEU A 43 6.13 1.81 -2.66
CA LEU A 43 7.13 0.76 -2.42
C LEU A 43 7.98 1.05 -1.18
N TYR A 44 8.39 2.31 -0.99
CA TYR A 44 9.11 2.74 0.20
C TYR A 44 8.31 2.47 1.46
N LEU A 45 7.02 2.83 1.46
CA LEU A 45 6.12 2.60 2.58
C LEU A 45 5.92 1.10 2.88
N LEU A 46 5.76 0.28 1.83
CA LEU A 46 5.61 -1.17 1.98
C LEU A 46 6.90 -1.82 2.52
N ARG A 47 8.07 -1.36 2.08
CA ARG A 47 9.37 -1.87 2.55
C ARG A 47 9.64 -1.51 3.99
N THR A 48 9.49 -0.23 4.33
CA THR A 48 9.86 0.31 5.65
C THR A 48 8.77 0.11 6.69
N GLY A 49 7.51 0.06 6.25
CA GLY A 49 6.36 0.03 7.14
C GLY A 49 6.15 1.33 7.93
N CYS A 50 6.77 2.44 7.52
CA CYS A 50 6.65 3.71 8.25
C CYS A 50 5.23 4.27 8.22
N GLN A 51 4.94 5.24 9.08
CA GLN A 51 3.67 5.96 9.07
C GLN A 51 3.56 6.86 7.83
N TRP A 52 2.36 7.04 7.29
CA TRP A 52 2.12 7.92 6.13
C TRP A 52 2.68 9.33 6.28
N ARG A 53 2.63 9.90 7.49
CA ARG A 53 3.16 11.24 7.80
C ARG A 53 4.69 11.31 7.86
N ALA A 54 5.35 10.17 8.01
CA ALA A 54 6.80 10.03 8.05
C ALA A 54 7.40 9.78 6.64
N LEU A 55 6.61 9.92 5.59
CA LEU A 55 7.10 9.83 4.22
C LEU A 55 8.09 10.97 3.95
N PRO A 56 9.29 10.69 3.38
CA PRO A 56 10.25 11.73 3.03
C PRO A 56 9.66 12.83 2.15
N SER A 57 10.09 14.07 2.36
CA SER A 57 9.65 15.24 1.61
C SER A 57 10.09 15.25 0.13
N ASP A 58 11.03 14.38 -0.24
CA ASP A 58 11.43 14.15 -1.63
C ASP A 58 10.30 13.50 -2.46
N PHE A 59 9.36 12.81 -1.81
CA PHE A 59 8.22 12.17 -2.47
C PHE A 59 7.03 13.13 -2.60
N PRO A 60 6.07 12.83 -3.50
CA PRO A 60 4.80 13.54 -3.54
C PRO A 60 4.12 13.54 -2.17
N LYS A 61 3.32 14.58 -1.90
CA LYS A 61 2.61 14.73 -0.63
C LYS A 61 1.91 13.43 -0.23
N TRP A 62 2.13 12.97 1.00
CA TRP A 62 1.62 11.69 1.49
C TRP A 62 0.12 11.50 1.26
N ARG A 63 -0.68 12.57 1.33
CA ARG A 63 -2.13 12.54 1.04
C ARG A 63 -2.42 12.06 -0.38
N THR A 64 -1.64 12.56 -1.35
CA THR A 64 -1.74 12.13 -2.74
C THR A 64 -1.35 10.68 -2.89
N VAL A 65 -0.22 10.27 -2.28
CA VAL A 65 0.24 8.87 -2.31
C VAL A 65 -0.82 7.94 -1.70
N HIS A 66 -1.41 8.32 -0.57
CA HIS A 66 -2.48 7.58 0.08
C HIS A 66 -3.73 7.45 -0.81
N SER A 67 -4.17 8.54 -1.46
CA SER A 67 -5.30 8.47 -2.40
C SER A 67 -5.03 7.50 -3.56
N TYR A 68 -3.82 7.50 -4.11
CA TYR A 68 -3.44 6.54 -5.15
C TYR A 68 -3.37 5.11 -4.63
N PHE A 69 -2.78 4.91 -3.45
CA PHE A 69 -2.74 3.60 -2.81
C PHE A 69 -4.15 3.05 -2.59
N ALA A 70 -5.07 3.86 -2.08
CA ALA A 70 -6.45 3.44 -1.86
C ALA A 70 -7.12 2.97 -3.16
N ILE A 71 -7.00 3.75 -4.24
CA ILE A 71 -7.56 3.39 -5.57
C ILE A 71 -6.92 2.11 -6.13
N TRP A 72 -5.61 1.95 -5.97
CA TRP A 72 -4.92 0.76 -6.49
C TRP A 72 -5.17 -0.49 -5.67
N SER A 73 -5.45 -0.33 -4.38
CA SER A 73 -5.80 -1.41 -3.44
C SER A 73 -7.27 -1.79 -3.48
N GLU A 74 -8.10 -1.12 -4.27
CA GLU A 74 -9.52 -1.50 -4.41
C GLU A 74 -9.63 -2.95 -4.92
N PRO A 75 -10.47 -3.78 -4.27
CA PRO A 75 -10.67 -5.16 -4.67
C PRO A 75 -11.32 -5.21 -6.05
N ARG A 76 -10.78 -6.06 -6.92
CA ARG A 76 -11.24 -6.28 -8.29
C ARG A 76 -11.21 -7.77 -8.60
N GLU A 77 -11.95 -8.16 -9.64
CA GLU A 77 -11.92 -9.53 -10.16
C GLU A 77 -10.48 -9.86 -10.62
N GLY A 78 -9.84 -10.83 -9.94
CA GLY A 78 -8.44 -11.20 -10.17
C GLY A 78 -7.38 -10.48 -9.30
N GLY A 79 -7.80 -9.73 -8.29
CA GLY A 79 -6.91 -9.04 -7.34
C GLY A 79 -6.70 -7.56 -7.67
N SER A 80 -6.29 -6.79 -6.66
CA SER A 80 -6.17 -5.33 -6.77
C SER A 80 -5.11 -4.93 -7.82
N LEU A 81 -5.23 -3.72 -8.38
CA LEU A 81 -4.26 -3.20 -9.36
C LEU A 81 -2.86 -3.09 -8.74
N LEU A 82 -2.80 -2.77 -7.44
CA LEU A 82 -1.56 -2.73 -6.69
C LEU A 82 -0.91 -4.12 -6.66
N GLU A 83 -1.64 -5.17 -6.31
CA GLU A 83 -1.10 -6.54 -6.29
C GLU A 83 -0.59 -6.99 -7.65
N GLN A 84 -1.35 -6.70 -8.71
CA GLN A 84 -0.95 -7.02 -10.08
C GLN A 84 0.32 -6.24 -10.50
N ALA A 85 0.43 -4.96 -10.13
CA ALA A 85 1.60 -4.13 -10.37
C ALA A 85 2.83 -4.60 -9.57
N LEU A 86 2.65 -5.00 -8.30
CA LEU A 86 3.71 -5.58 -7.48
C LEU A 86 4.21 -6.91 -8.08
N LYS A 87 3.29 -7.77 -8.56
CA LYS A 87 3.65 -9.03 -9.22
C LYS A 87 4.46 -8.78 -10.51
N LYS A 88 4.03 -7.85 -11.35
CA LYS A 88 4.70 -7.52 -12.63
C LYS A 88 6.03 -6.79 -12.45
N SER A 89 6.17 -5.95 -11.42
CA SER A 89 7.43 -5.27 -11.09
C SER A 89 8.48 -6.19 -10.45
N GLY A 90 8.11 -7.43 -10.11
CA GLY A 90 8.99 -8.37 -9.44
C GLY A 90 9.17 -8.06 -7.95
N TRP A 91 8.27 -7.30 -7.33
CA TRP A 91 8.33 -6.98 -5.91
C TRP A 91 8.39 -8.24 -5.03
N ARG A 92 9.35 -8.26 -4.10
CA ARG A 92 9.58 -9.34 -3.12
C ARG A 92 9.49 -8.81 -1.68
N GLY A 93 8.71 -7.76 -1.45
CA GLY A 93 8.50 -7.20 -0.12
C GLY A 93 7.08 -7.47 0.40
N PRO A 94 6.78 -6.97 1.61
CA PRO A 94 5.42 -6.99 2.15
C PRO A 94 4.44 -6.32 1.18
N ARG A 95 3.22 -6.85 1.10
CA ARG A 95 2.11 -6.23 0.34
C ARG A 95 1.29 -5.28 1.21
N GLU A 96 1.52 -5.36 2.52
CA GLU A 96 0.85 -4.60 3.55
C GLU A 96 1.81 -3.59 4.16
N THR A 97 1.31 -2.38 4.37
CA THR A 97 2.02 -1.36 5.14
C THR A 97 2.22 -1.83 6.59
N GLY A 98 3.21 -1.26 7.29
CA GLY A 98 3.44 -1.58 8.70
C GLY A 98 2.21 -1.25 9.57
N ALA A 99 1.48 -0.19 9.22
CA ALA A 99 0.23 0.18 9.89
C ALA A 99 -0.88 -0.87 9.69
N GLN A 100 -1.04 -1.41 8.47
CA GLN A 100 -2.03 -2.47 8.21
C GLN A 100 -1.68 -3.76 8.95
N ARG A 101 -0.40 -4.14 8.99
CA ARG A 101 0.08 -5.29 9.77
C ARG A 101 -0.21 -5.13 11.26
N LEU A 102 0.02 -3.93 11.80
CA LEU A 102 -0.29 -3.64 13.20
C LEU A 102 -1.80 -3.70 13.45
N GLN A 103 -2.62 -3.14 12.57
CA GLN A 103 -4.08 -3.19 12.70
C GLN A 103 -4.59 -4.63 12.71
N HIS A 104 -4.15 -5.46 11.76
CA HIS A 104 -4.50 -6.90 11.72
C HIS A 104 -4.05 -7.65 12.97
N ALA A 105 -2.86 -7.36 13.50
CA ALA A 105 -2.37 -7.99 14.73
C ALA A 105 -3.24 -7.61 15.94
N LEU A 106 -3.69 -6.36 16.01
CA LEU A 106 -4.59 -5.87 17.07
C LEU A 106 -5.99 -6.47 16.95
N ASP A 107 -6.54 -6.54 15.73
CA ASP A 107 -7.86 -7.13 15.48
C ASP A 107 -7.87 -8.63 15.80
N ARG A 108 -6.79 -9.35 15.47
CA ARG A 108 -6.61 -10.75 15.88
C ARG A 108 -6.60 -10.91 17.41
N GLY A 109 -5.83 -10.07 18.12
CA GLY A 109 -5.78 -10.12 19.58
C GLY A 109 -7.11 -9.75 20.25
N ARG A 110 -7.95 -8.93 19.59
CA ARG A 110 -9.32 -8.65 20.04
C ARG A 110 -10.25 -9.86 19.82
N ALA A 111 -10.22 -10.50 18.65
CA ALA A 111 -11.00 -11.70 18.38
C ALA A 111 -10.67 -12.85 19.35
N GLU A 112 -9.39 -13.07 19.63
CA GLU A 112 -8.93 -14.10 20.59
C GLU A 112 -9.42 -13.85 22.03
N ARG A 113 -9.66 -12.58 22.42
CA ARG A 113 -10.24 -12.22 23.73
C ARG A 113 -11.75 -12.43 23.80
N GLU A 114 -12.45 -12.23 22.70
CA GLU A 114 -13.90 -12.43 22.62
C GLU A 114 -14.26 -13.92 22.63
N GLU A 115 -13.43 -14.78 22.02
CA GLU A 115 -13.65 -16.24 22.00
C GLU A 115 -13.40 -16.92 23.36
N HIS A 116 -12.52 -16.38 24.21
CA HIS A 116 -12.27 -16.92 25.57
C HIS A 116 -13.17 -16.30 26.66
N GLY A 117 -14.13 -15.43 26.29
CA GLY A 117 -15.02 -14.73 27.23
C GLY A 117 -16.34 -15.44 27.55
N HIS A 118 -16.63 -16.59 26.93
CA HIS A 118 -17.85 -17.38 27.18
C HIS A 118 -17.53 -18.71 27.85
N GLY A 119 -17.17 -18.67 29.13
CA GLY A 119 -17.02 -19.87 29.96
C GLY A 119 -16.89 -19.51 31.42
N GLY A 120 -17.98 -19.59 32.17
CA GLY A 120 -17.92 -19.65 33.64
C GLY A 120 -18.74 -18.59 34.37
N LEU A 121 -20.07 -18.66 34.26
CA LEU A 121 -20.97 -18.28 35.35
C LEU A 121 -22.08 -19.34 35.45
N GLU A 122 -21.70 -20.58 35.79
CA GLU A 122 -22.61 -21.53 36.42
C GLU A 122 -21.93 -22.04 37.69
N GLY A 123 -22.59 -21.82 38.84
CA GLY A 123 -22.28 -22.47 40.11
C GLY A 123 -21.58 -21.59 41.15
N LEU A 124 -22.37 -20.87 41.96
CA LEU A 124 -22.46 -21.00 43.42
C LEU A 124 -23.38 -19.92 44.00
#